data_AF-D3P0T0-F1
#
_entry.id   AF-D3P0T0-F1
#
_cell.length_a   1.000
_cell.length_b   1.000
_cell.length_c   1.000
_cell.angle_alpha   90.00
_cell.angle_beta   90.00
_cell.angle_gamma   90.00
#
_symmetry.space_group_name_H-M   'P 1'
#
loop_
_entity.id
_entity.type
_entity.pdbx_description
1 polymer ?
#
loop_
_entity_poly.entity_id
_entity_poly.type
_entity_poly.pdbx_seq_one_letter_code
_entity_poly.pdbx_strand_id
1 'polypeptide(L)' 'MARRRYAFYEDRIALFHKEGRGTGRGDSYKPWLTVQDVPSSGRVHRVRGLKTGRQHHLLSDIEWRHFLLFD' A
#
# COMPACT_ATOMS: atom_id res chain seq x y z
N MET A 1 10.72 -9.86 14.49
CA MET A 1 11.12 -9.23 13.21
C MET A 1 11.38 -7.75 13.46
N ALA A 2 12.55 -7.24 13.08
CA ALA A 2 12.94 -5.86 13.33
C ALA A 2 11.96 -4.88 12.65
N ARG A 3 11.43 -3.92 13.42
CA ARG A 3 10.58 -2.85 12.87
C ARG A 3 11.46 -1.95 12.02
N ARG A 4 11.36 -2.07 10.70
CA ARG A 4 12.06 -1.19 9.77
C ARG A 4 11.56 0.24 10.02
N ARG A 5 12.45 1.17 10.34
CA ARG A 5 12.09 2.59 10.49
C ARG A 5 11.49 3.07 9.17
N TYR A 6 10.31 3.66 9.26
CA TYR A 6 9.70 4.38 8.16
C TYR A 6 10.47 5.69 7.96
N ALA A 7 11.45 5.64 7.05
CA ALA A 7 12.25 6.78 6.64
C ALA A 7 12.38 6.75 5.11
N PHE A 8 12.15 7.89 4.47
CA PHE A 8 12.41 8.08 3.06
C PHE A 8 13.71 8.86 2.89
N TYR A 9 14.53 8.37 1.99
CA TYR A 9 15.72 9.03 1.48
C TYR A 9 15.54 9.11 -0.03
N GLU A 10 16.15 10.10 -0.70
CA GLU A 10 16.13 10.23 -2.17
C GLU A 10 16.38 8.90 -2.88
N ASP A 11 17.35 8.11 -2.42
CA ASP A 11 17.71 6.82 -3.04
C ASP A 11 16.54 5.82 -3.01
N ARG A 12 15.78 5.79 -1.91
CA ARG A 12 14.60 4.91 -1.77
C ARG A 12 13.46 5.40 -2.66
N ILE A 13 13.26 6.71 -2.76
CA ILE A 13 12.25 7.30 -3.64
C ILE A 13 12.59 6.98 -5.11
N ALA A 14 13.86 7.14 -5.49
CA ALA A 14 14.35 6.79 -6.82
C ALA A 14 14.17 5.30 -7.14
N LEU A 15 14.41 4.41 -6.17
CA LEU A 15 14.13 2.99 -6.32
C LEU A 15 12.64 2.72 -6.55
N PHE A 16 11.75 3.37 -5.78
CA PHE A 16 10.30 3.18 -5.92
C PHE A 16 9.78 3.67 -7.27
N HIS A 17 10.34 4.77 -7.80
CA HIS A 17 10.08 5.20 -9.17
C HIS A 17 10.56 4.17 -10.20
N LYS A 18 11.76 3.59 -10.04
CA LYS A 18 12.26 2.52 -10.92
C LYS A 18 11.39 1.26 -10.87
N GLU A 19 10.84 0.91 -9.72
CA GLU A 19 9.91 -0.22 -9.55
C GLU A 19 8.52 0.04 -10.20
N GLY A 20 8.26 1.29 -10.61
CA GLY A 20 6.97 1.71 -11.14
C GLY A 20 5.89 1.76 -10.07
N ARG A 21 6.24 2.04 -8.82
CA ARG A 21 5.24 2.24 -7.77
C ARG A 21 4.51 3.57 -7.99
N GLY A 22 3.22 3.59 -7.67
CA GLY A 22 2.34 4.74 -7.90
C GLY A 22 1.89 4.89 -9.36
N THR A 23 2.30 4.01 -10.26
CA THR A 23 1.87 4.02 -11.67
C THR A 23 0.96 2.85 -11.99
N GLY A 24 0.26 2.93 -13.13
CA GLY A 24 -0.75 1.97 -13.56
C GLY A 24 -2.19 2.41 -13.25
N ARG A 25 -3.17 1.61 -13.70
CA ARG A 25 -4.60 1.85 -13.46
C ARG A 25 -5.33 0.53 -13.26
N GLY A 26 -6.32 0.53 -12.36
CA GLY A 26 -7.11 -0.66 -12.05
C GLY A 26 -6.22 -1.77 -11.50
N ASP A 27 -6.26 -2.94 -12.13
CA ASP A 27 -5.49 -4.13 -11.72
C ASP A 27 -3.96 -3.94 -11.80
N SER A 28 -3.51 -3.13 -12.76
CA SER A 28 -2.08 -2.85 -12.97
C SER A 28 -1.49 -1.82 -12.02
N TYR A 29 -2.31 -1.15 -11.20
CA TYR A 29 -1.83 -0.11 -10.30
C TYR A 29 -1.01 -0.69 -9.15
N LYS A 30 0.25 -0.25 -9.07
CA LYS A 30 1.15 -0.62 -7.97
C LYS A 30 1.08 0.43 -6.86
N PRO A 31 0.65 0.07 -5.64
CA PRO A 31 0.61 1.03 -4.54
C PRO A 31 2.02 1.51 -4.16
N TRP A 32 2.15 2.79 -3.79
CA TRP A 32 3.42 3.36 -3.33
C TRP A 32 3.89 2.72 -2.02
N LEU A 33 2.97 2.62 -1.07
CA LEU A 33 3.19 2.03 0.23
C LEU A 33 2.55 0.64 0.27
N THR A 34 3.31 -0.34 0.78
CA THR A 34 2.77 -1.64 1.16
C THR A 34 2.67 -1.75 2.68
N VAL A 35 1.89 -2.72 3.16
CA VAL A 35 1.80 -3.02 4.61
C VAL A 35 3.13 -3.43 5.25
N GLN A 36 4.16 -3.73 4.45
CA GLN A 36 5.51 -4.04 4.94
C GLN A 36 6.37 -2.78 5.08
N ASP A 37 6.06 -1.73 4.31
CA ASP A 37 6.82 -0.48 4.31
C ASP A 37 6.47 0.38 5.53
N VAL A 38 5.20 0.37 5.94
CA VAL A 38 4.70 1.12 7.08
C VAL A 38 4.43 0.16 8.24
N PRO A 39 5.20 0.22 9.34
CA PRO A 39 4.88 -0.53 10.54
C PRO A 39 3.60 0.06 11.15
N SER A 40 2.49 -0.66 11.07
CA SER A 40 1.26 -0.23 11.74
C SER A 40 1.45 -0.29 13.26
N SER A 41 0.94 0.72 13.96
CA SER A 41 0.69 0.62 15.40
C SER A 41 -0.54 -0.25 15.71
N GLY A 42 -1.41 -0.46 14.71
CA GLY A 42 -2.64 -1.25 14.79
C GLY A 42 -2.73 -2.35 13.72
N ARG A 43 -3.92 -2.58 13.17
CA ARG A 43 -4.21 -3.67 12.21
C ARG A 43 -4.03 -3.20 10.75
N VAL A 44 -3.37 -4.05 9.95
CA VAL A 44 -3.29 -3.89 8.50
C VAL A 44 -4.23 -4.87 7.82
N HIS A 45 -4.72 -4.51 6.64
CA HIS A 45 -5.60 -5.37 5.85
C HIS A 45 -5.05 -5.53 4.44
N ARG A 46 -5.16 -6.76 3.91
CA ARG A 46 -4.90 -7.09 2.50
C ARG A 46 -6.18 -7.68 1.96
N VAL A 47 -6.86 -6.95 1.09
CA VAL A 47 -8.16 -7.34 0.56
C VAL A 47 -8.14 -7.23 -0.95
N ARG A 48 -8.70 -8.23 -1.64
CA ARG A 48 -8.89 -8.17 -3.09
C ARG A 48 -10.15 -7.37 -3.40
N GLY A 49 -10.00 -6.28 -4.15
CA GLY A 49 -11.14 -5.44 -4.51
C GLY A 49 -11.94 -6.01 -5.68
N LEU A 50 -13.26 -5.95 -5.58
CA LEU A 50 -14.18 -6.47 -6.58
C LEU A 50 -14.14 -5.62 -7.86
N LYS A 51 -14.11 -4.29 -7.74
CA LYS A 51 -14.07 -3.38 -8.89
C LYS A 51 -12.76 -3.41 -9.66
N THR A 52 -11.64 -3.52 -8.95
CA THR A 52 -10.31 -3.36 -9.56
C THR A 52 -9.57 -4.67 -9.78
N GLY A 53 -10.01 -5.79 -9.20
CA GLY A 53 -9.34 -7.08 -9.30
C GLY A 53 -8.03 -7.23 -8.49
N ARG A 54 -7.38 -6.12 -8.14
CA ARG A 54 -6.11 -6.10 -7.38
C ARG A 54 -6.26 -6.32 -5.88
N GLN A 55 -5.16 -6.72 -5.26
CA GLN A 55 -5.00 -6.70 -3.81
C GLN A 55 -4.68 -5.28 -3.33
N HIS A 56 -5.58 -4.70 -2.54
CA HIS A 56 -5.38 -3.42 -1.87
C HIS A 56 -4.63 -3.61 -0.56
N HIS A 57 -3.67 -2.72 -0.32
CA HIS A 57 -2.88 -2.67 0.90
C HIS A 57 -3.40 -1.51 1.74
N LEU A 58 -4.00 -1.83 2.88
CA LEU A 58 -4.66 -0.87 3.77
C LEU A 58 -3.91 -0.86 5.10
N LEU A 59 -3.52 0.33 5.54
CA LEU A 59 -2.59 0.53 6.65
C LEU A 59 -3.31 0.80 7.99
N SER A 60 -4.63 0.96 7.95
CA SER A 60 -5.47 1.20 9.13
C SER A 60 -6.87 0.61 8.99
N ASP A 61 -7.57 0.45 10.11
CA ASP A 61 -8.98 0.06 10.13
C ASP A 61 -9.90 1.12 9.51
N ILE A 62 -9.52 2.40 9.58
CA ILE A 62 -10.27 3.50 8.96
C ILE A 62 -10.19 3.38 7.44
N GLU A 63 -8.99 3.16 6.88
CA GLU A 63 -8.81 2.91 5.45
C GLU A 63 -9.59 1.68 4.99
N TRP A 64 -9.62 0.63 5.81
CA TRP A 64 -10.40 -0.57 5.50
C TRP A 64 -11.91 -0.32 5.45
N ARG A 65 -12.46 0.41 6.42
CA ARG A 65 -13.89 0.77 6.41
C ARG A 65 -14.25 1.64 5.20
N HIS A 66 -13.40 2.60 4.84
CA HIS A 66 -13.63 3.41 3.64
C HIS A 66 -13.51 2.57 2.37
N PHE A 67 -12.54 1.67 2.31
CA PHE A 67 -12.41 0.75 1.18
C PHE A 67 -13.69 -0.06 0.97
N LEU A 68 -14.27 -0.63 2.03
CA LEU A 68 -15.54 -1.37 1.95
C LEU A 68 -16.74 -0.51 1.49
N LEU A 69 -16.70 0.80 1.70
CA LEU A 69 -17.76 1.71 1.25
C LEU A 69 -17.65 2.02 -0.25
N PHE A 70 -16.42 2.08 -0.77
CA PHE A 70 -16.14 2.52 -2.14
C PHE A 70 -15.87 1.38 -3.13
N ASP A 71 -15.53 0.18 -2.66
CA ASP A 71 -15.29 -1.00 -3.49
C ASP A 71 -16.56 -1.54 -4.17
#